data_AF-A0A0M8V686-F1
#
_entry.id   AF-A0A0M8V686-F1
#
_cell.length_a   1.000
_cell.length_b   1.000
_cell.length_c   1.000
_cell.angle_alpha   90.00
_cell.angle_beta   90.00
_cell.angle_gamma   90.00
#
_symmetry.space_group_name_H-M   'P 1'
#
loop_
_entity.id
_entity.type
_entity.pdbx_description
1 polymer ?
#
loop_
_entity_poly.entity_id
_entity_poly.type
_entity_poly.pdbx_seq_one_letter_code
_entity_poly.pdbx_strand_id
1 'polypeptide(L)'
;MPKVLAKRLLTHQERFEPLDVTLPWLDPEEPDLAREDRRKVTVPLLVYTGRRGAINRTTWNTKAWKPALADVGVIPPLPERQPGEKPSRVWEPSREHGFHVLRHTYASVMLEAGESIVSLAKWLGHSDPAFTLRTYTHFMPQVGARGLSAIEA
;
A
#
# COMPACT_ATOMS: atom_id res chain seq x y z
N MET A 1 3.37 -17.35 -3.68
CA MET A 1 2.14 -16.59 -3.38
C MET A 1 1.05 -17.54 -2.90
N PRO A 2 0.25 -17.20 -1.87
CA PRO A 2 -0.87 -18.04 -1.42
C PRO A 2 -1.88 -18.33 -2.52
N LYS A 3 -2.39 -19.57 -2.62
CA LYS A 3 -3.33 -20.00 -3.68
C LYS A 3 -4.61 -19.15 -3.72
N VAL A 4 -5.12 -18.75 -2.56
CA VAL A 4 -6.32 -17.91 -2.44
C VAL A 4 -6.11 -16.53 -3.06
N LEU A 5 -4.93 -15.94 -2.83
CA LEU A 5 -4.58 -14.64 -3.43
C LEU A 5 -4.43 -14.76 -4.94
N ALA A 6 -3.75 -15.81 -5.42
CA ALA A 6 -3.64 -16.09 -6.85
C ALA A 6 -5.01 -16.18 -7.53
N LYS A 7 -5.94 -16.94 -6.93
CA LYS A 7 -7.32 -17.05 -7.44
C LYS A 7 -8.04 -15.70 -7.51
N ARG A 8 -7.89 -14.86 -6.48
CA ARG A 8 -8.50 -13.52 -6.46
C ARG A 8 -7.93 -12.62 -7.56
N LEU A 9 -6.62 -12.68 -7.82
CA LEU A 9 -6.00 -11.92 -8.90
C LEU A 9 -6.52 -12.38 -10.26
N LEU A 10 -6.60 -13.69 -10.50
CA LEU A 10 -7.16 -14.23 -11.74
C LEU A 10 -8.63 -13.81 -11.94
N THR A 11 -9.46 -13.93 -10.90
CA THR A 11 -10.87 -13.49 -10.94
C THR A 11 -10.99 -11.98 -11.24
N HIS A 12 -10.06 -11.18 -10.74
CA HIS A 12 -10.01 -9.75 -11.05
C HIS A 12 -9.67 -9.51 -12.52
N GLN A 13 -8.67 -10.22 -13.05
CA GLN A 13 -8.26 -10.12 -14.46
C GLN A 13 -9.35 -10.56 -15.45
N GLU A 14 -10.18 -11.54 -15.09
CA GLU A 14 -11.34 -11.96 -15.89
C GLU A 14 -12.38 -10.84 -16.04
N ARG A 15 -12.50 -9.97 -15.04
CA ARG A 15 -13.47 -8.85 -15.03
C ARG A 15 -12.87 -7.56 -15.58
N PHE A 16 -11.57 -7.37 -15.36
CA PHE A 16 -10.84 -6.16 -15.70
C PHE A 16 -9.57 -6.57 -16.43
N GLU A 17 -9.60 -6.46 -17.76
CA GLU A 17 -8.45 -6.75 -18.62
C GLU A 17 -7.24 -5.93 -18.16
N PRO A 18 -6.08 -6.58 -17.88
CA PRO A 18 -4.86 -5.87 -17.52
C PRO A 18 -4.46 -4.85 -18.59
N LEU A 19 -3.93 -3.71 -18.14
CA LEU A 19 -3.46 -2.67 -19.04
C LEU A 19 -1.95 -2.68 -19.12
N ASP A 20 -1.41 -2.99 -20.30
CA ASP A 20 0.03 -2.90 -20.54
C ASP A 20 0.49 -1.44 -20.49
N VAL A 21 1.46 -1.18 -19.61
CA VAL A 21 2.08 0.14 -19.47
C VAL A 21 3.59 -0.01 -19.46
N THR A 22 4.23 0.74 -20.36
CA THR A 22 5.68 0.90 -20.36
C THR A 22 6.07 1.91 -19.29
N LEU A 23 6.90 1.48 -18.34
CA LEU A 23 7.37 2.32 -17.26
C LEU A 23 8.23 3.46 -17.82
N PRO A 24 8.15 4.67 -17.23
CA PRO A 24 8.92 5.82 -17.71
C PRO A 24 10.39 5.77 -17.29
N TRP A 25 10.77 4.80 -16.44
CA TRP A 25 12.15 4.52 -16.06
C TRP A 25 12.65 3.23 -16.71
N LEU A 26 13.97 3.15 -16.84
CA LEU A 26 14.69 2.04 -17.43
C LEU A 26 14.76 0.87 -16.45
N ASP A 27 15.02 -0.32 -16.95
CA ASP A 27 15.10 -1.51 -16.12
C ASP A 27 16.14 -1.38 -14.99
N PRO A 28 15.73 -1.48 -13.71
CA PRO A 28 16.67 -1.44 -12.59
C PRO A 28 17.58 -2.68 -12.51
N GLU A 29 17.27 -3.77 -13.22
CA GLU A 29 18.08 -5.00 -13.27
C GLU A 29 19.32 -4.88 -14.16
N GLU A 30 19.45 -3.78 -14.92
CA GLU A 30 20.61 -3.49 -15.79
C GLU A 30 21.33 -2.19 -15.37
N PRO A 31 21.85 -2.11 -14.12
CA PRO A 31 22.45 -0.89 -13.60
C PRO A 31 23.77 -0.50 -14.29
N ASP A 32 24.46 -1.47 -14.90
CA ASP A 32 25.81 -1.30 -15.46
C ASP A 32 25.81 -0.83 -16.93
N LEU A 33 24.65 -0.87 -17.60
CA LEU A 33 24.51 -0.38 -18.97
C LEU A 33 24.36 1.15 -19.01
N ALA A 34 24.84 1.77 -20.09
CA ALA A 34 24.57 3.17 -20.36
C ALA A 34 23.06 3.40 -20.50
N ARG A 35 22.59 4.59 -20.10
CA ARG A 35 21.16 4.91 -20.01
C ARG A 35 20.41 4.69 -21.33
N GLU A 36 21.09 4.91 -22.45
CA GLU A 36 20.57 4.70 -23.81
C GLU A 36 20.39 3.23 -24.20
N ASP A 37 21.17 2.33 -23.59
CA ASP A 37 21.17 0.90 -23.88
C ASP A 37 20.25 0.09 -22.96
N ARG A 38 19.78 0.68 -21.86
CA ARG A 38 18.87 -0.02 -20.93
C ARG A 38 17.50 -0.21 -21.55
N ARG A 39 16.93 -1.40 -21.36
CA ARG A 39 15.59 -1.68 -21.87
C ARG A 39 14.50 -0.90 -21.11
N LYS A 40 13.43 -0.56 -21.82
CA LYS A 40 12.17 -0.13 -21.20
C LYS A 40 11.39 -1.36 -20.77
N VAL A 41 10.80 -1.32 -19.58
CA VAL A 41 10.01 -2.43 -19.04
C VAL A 41 8.52 -2.14 -19.26
N THR A 42 7.81 -3.08 -19.87
CA THR A 42 6.35 -3.07 -19.97
C THR A 42 5.77 -4.05 -18.96
N VAL A 43 4.82 -3.57 -18.15
CA VAL A 43 4.15 -4.38 -17.13
C VAL A 43 2.64 -4.32 -17.29
N PRO A 44 1.90 -5.42 -17.02
CA PRO A 44 0.45 -5.42 -17.02
C PRO A 44 -0.06 -4.82 -15.70
N LEU A 45 -0.67 -3.64 -15.77
CA LEU A 45 -1.33 -3.03 -14.62
C LEU A 45 -2.65 -3.75 -14.33
N LEU A 46 -2.74 -4.36 -13.15
CA LEU A 46 -3.96 -5.00 -12.65
C LEU A 46 -5.01 -3.97 -12.21
N VAL A 47 -4.58 -2.79 -11.76
CA VAL A 47 -5.47 -1.73 -11.31
C VAL A 47 -5.04 -0.41 -11.96
N TYR A 48 -5.98 0.25 -12.61
CA TYR A 48 -5.74 1.49 -13.35
C TYR A 48 -6.96 2.42 -13.24
N THR A 49 -6.79 3.68 -13.61
CA THR A 49 -7.87 4.68 -13.56
C THR A 49 -8.88 4.48 -14.70
N GLY A 50 -10.09 5.04 -14.59
CA GLY A 50 -11.07 5.00 -15.69
C GLY A 50 -10.59 5.64 -17.01
N ARG A 51 -9.46 6.38 -17.01
CA ARG A 51 -8.79 6.91 -18.20
C ARG A 51 -7.70 5.98 -18.76
N ARG A 52 -7.66 4.71 -18.34
CA ARG A 52 -6.66 3.71 -18.74
C ARG A 52 -5.22 4.19 -18.52
N GLY A 53 -4.90 4.52 -17.28
CA GLY A 53 -3.55 4.92 -16.89
C GLY A 53 -3.24 4.61 -15.43
N ALA A 54 -1.95 4.66 -15.09
CA ALA A 54 -1.46 4.37 -13.74
C ALA A 54 -2.13 5.25 -12.67
N ILE A 55 -2.39 4.66 -11.50
CA ILE A 55 -2.97 5.38 -10.38
C ILE A 55 -1.91 6.27 -9.74
N ASN A 56 -2.18 7.58 -9.72
CA ASN A 56 -1.36 8.53 -8.98
C ASN A 56 -1.78 8.54 -7.49
N ARG A 57 -0.83 8.39 -6.57
CA ARG A 57 -1.09 8.33 -5.11
C ARG A 57 -1.89 9.52 -4.59
N THR A 58 -1.57 10.74 -5.03
CA THR A 58 -2.19 11.97 -4.53
C THR A 58 -3.62 12.05 -5.04
N THR A 59 -3.82 11.75 -6.32
CA THR A 59 -5.15 11.74 -6.93
C THR A 59 -6.04 10.69 -6.30
N TRP A 60 -5.53 9.46 -6.09
CA TRP A 60 -6.25 8.40 -5.40
C TRP A 60 -6.65 8.81 -3.98
N ASN A 61 -5.68 9.33 -3.21
CA ASN A 61 -5.92 9.73 -1.83
C ASN A 61 -7.00 10.81 -1.74
N THR A 62 -6.93 11.83 -2.59
CA THR A 62 -7.85 12.97 -2.58
C THR A 62 -9.24 12.67 -3.16
N LYS A 63 -9.32 11.80 -4.19
CA LYS A 63 -10.57 11.60 -4.96
C LYS A 63 -11.31 10.30 -4.70
N ALA A 64 -10.68 9.30 -4.11
CA ALA A 64 -11.32 8.01 -3.83
C ALA A 64 -11.23 7.67 -2.34
N TRP A 65 -10.02 7.69 -1.78
CA TRP A 65 -9.78 7.25 -0.41
C TRP A 65 -10.41 8.18 0.65
N LYS A 66 -10.06 9.47 0.66
CA LYS A 66 -10.60 10.41 1.65
C LYS A 66 -12.14 10.58 1.58
N PRO A 67 -12.78 10.64 0.40
CA PRO A 67 -14.23 10.58 0.32
C PRO A 67 -14.82 9.36 1.01
N ALA A 68 -14.26 8.17 0.79
CA ALA A 68 -14.75 6.95 1.44
C ALA A 68 -14.58 7.00 2.96
N LEU A 69 -13.47 7.56 3.46
CA LEU A 69 -13.27 7.73 4.91
C LEU A 69 -14.24 8.74 5.53
N ALA A 70 -14.54 9.83 4.83
CA ALA A 70 -15.48 10.83 5.30
C ALA A 70 -16.92 10.30 5.32
N ASP A 71 -17.30 9.51 4.32
CA ASP A 71 -18.62 8.87 4.21
C ASP A 71 -18.91 7.97 5.42
N VAL A 72 -17.90 7.28 5.94
CA VAL A 72 -18.00 6.44 7.14
C VAL A 72 -17.60 7.15 8.44
N GLY A 73 -17.37 8.46 8.41
CA GLY A 73 -17.10 9.28 9.60
C GLY A 73 -15.70 9.11 10.23
N VAL A 74 -14.73 8.53 9.53
CA VAL A 74 -13.35 8.38 10.02
C VAL A 74 -12.60 9.72 10.00
N ILE A 75 -12.90 10.57 9.02
CA ILE A 75 -12.41 11.96 8.95
C ILE A 75 -13.59 12.90 8.72
N PRO A 76 -13.44 14.21 9.02
CA PRO A 76 -14.47 15.19 8.68
C PRO A 76 -14.73 15.25 7.16
N PRO A 77 -15.98 15.55 6.74
CA PRO A 77 -16.29 15.80 5.35
C PRO A 77 -15.56 17.03 4.82
N LEU A 78 -15.52 17.19 3.50
CA LEU A 78 -15.05 18.45 2.92
C LEU A 78 -15.93 19.61 3.42
N PRO A 79 -15.34 20.79 3.69
CA PRO A 79 -16.11 21.97 4.08
C PRO A 79 -17.25 22.24 3.10
N GLU A 80 -18.41 22.57 3.66
CA GLU A 80 -19.55 23.01 2.85
C GLU A 80 -19.18 24.27 2.07
N ARG A 81 -19.66 24.33 0.83
CA ARG A 81 -19.36 25.46 -0.06
C ARG A 81 -20.22 26.65 0.32
N GLN A 82 -19.60 27.83 0.37
CA GLN A 82 -20.39 29.06 0.34
C GLN A 82 -20.78 29.41 -1.10
N PRO A 83 -21.91 30.09 -1.32
CA PRO A 83 -22.33 30.54 -2.65
C PRO A 83 -21.23 31.39 -3.32
N GLY A 84 -20.85 31.03 -4.54
CA GLY A 84 -19.81 31.73 -5.32
C GLY A 84 -18.39 31.19 -5.15
N GLU A 85 -18.15 30.26 -4.21
CA GLU A 85 -16.83 29.67 -4.03
C GLU A 85 -16.49 28.59 -5.07
N LYS A 86 -15.19 28.52 -5.42
CA LYS A 86 -14.67 27.43 -6.26
C LYS A 86 -14.67 26.12 -5.47
N PRO A 87 -14.87 24.97 -6.15
CA PRO A 87 -14.82 23.67 -5.49
C PRO A 87 -13.45 23.42 -4.85
N SER A 88 -13.39 23.43 -3.51
CA SER A 88 -12.21 22.99 -2.78
C SER A 88 -12.09 21.46 -2.80
N ARG A 89 -10.87 20.97 -3.00
CA ARG A 89 -10.49 19.55 -2.78
C ARG A 89 -9.45 19.43 -1.66
N VAL A 90 -9.36 20.48 -0.85
CA VAL A 90 -8.46 20.54 0.29
C VAL A 90 -9.19 19.94 1.47
N TRP A 91 -8.76 18.73 1.82
CA TRP A 91 -9.18 18.05 3.02
C TRP A 91 -8.41 18.60 4.21
N GLU A 92 -9.02 18.55 5.40
CA GLU A 92 -8.28 18.77 6.64
C GLU A 92 -7.04 17.86 6.70
N PRO A 93 -5.92 18.36 7.26
CA PRO A 93 -4.72 17.56 7.46
C PRO A 93 -5.04 16.29 8.26
N SER A 94 -4.83 15.15 7.63
CA SER A 94 -5.17 13.81 8.15
C SER A 94 -4.18 12.81 7.53
N ARG A 95 -2.89 13.01 7.82
CA ARG A 95 -1.80 12.27 7.17
C ARG A 95 -1.78 10.81 7.62
N GLU A 96 -2.09 10.59 8.89
CA GLU A 96 -2.29 9.31 9.55
C GLU A 96 -3.40 8.47 8.90
N HIS A 97 -4.37 9.13 8.26
CA HIS A 97 -5.46 8.49 7.54
C HIS A 97 -5.23 8.39 6.03
N GLY A 98 -4.00 8.61 5.54
CA GLY A 98 -3.67 8.34 4.14
C GLY A 98 -3.74 6.85 3.80
N PHE A 99 -3.85 6.51 2.51
CA PHE A 99 -3.97 5.11 2.05
C PHE A 99 -2.85 4.17 2.58
N HIS A 100 -1.68 4.72 2.92
CA HIS A 100 -0.56 3.97 3.49
C HIS A 100 -0.89 3.33 4.85
N VAL A 101 -1.92 3.80 5.55
CA VAL A 101 -2.39 3.22 6.82
C VAL A 101 -2.70 1.73 6.66
N LEU A 102 -3.21 1.28 5.50
CA LEU A 102 -3.48 -0.14 5.25
C LEU A 102 -2.23 -1.01 5.32
N ARG A 103 -1.07 -0.48 4.92
CA ARG A 103 0.21 -1.18 5.06
C ARG A 103 0.60 -1.29 6.54
N HIS A 104 0.37 -0.24 7.32
CA HIS A 104 0.59 -0.29 8.77
C HIS A 104 -0.35 -1.30 9.42
N THR A 105 -1.65 -1.28 9.09
CA THR A 105 -2.64 -2.24 9.60
C THR A 105 -2.24 -3.68 9.28
N TYR A 106 -1.84 -3.97 8.03
CA TYR A 106 -1.36 -5.30 7.66
C TYR A 106 -0.17 -5.74 8.50
N ALA A 107 0.84 -4.87 8.65
CA ALA A 107 2.01 -5.18 9.44
C ALA A 107 1.67 -5.43 10.92
N SER A 108 0.84 -4.57 11.53
CA SER A 108 0.40 -4.72 12.91
C SER A 108 -0.36 -6.05 13.12
N VAL A 109 -1.31 -6.39 12.24
CA VAL A 109 -2.08 -7.65 12.34
C VAL A 109 -1.17 -8.87 12.20
N MET A 110 -0.19 -8.85 11.30
CA MET A 110 0.75 -9.97 11.14
C MET A 110 1.64 -10.15 12.38
N LEU A 111 2.12 -9.06 12.97
CA LEU A 111 2.95 -9.12 14.19
C LEU A 111 2.13 -9.56 15.41
N GLU A 112 0.89 -9.10 15.53
CA GLU A 112 -0.03 -9.54 16.58
C GLU A 112 -0.34 -11.05 16.45
N ALA A 113 -0.46 -11.55 15.22
CA ALA A 113 -0.59 -12.99 14.97
C ALA A 113 0.68 -13.78 15.32
N GLY A 114 1.80 -13.11 15.59
CA GLY A 114 3.10 -13.68 15.98
C GLY A 114 4.00 -14.04 14.80
N GLU A 115 3.81 -13.42 13.64
CA GLU A 115 4.71 -13.60 12.50
C GLU A 115 6.13 -13.08 12.79
N SER A 116 7.13 -13.66 12.14
CA SER A 116 8.51 -13.22 12.28
C SER A 116 8.71 -11.82 11.68
N ILE A 117 9.39 -10.94 12.42
CA ILE A 117 9.77 -9.60 11.94
C ILE A 117 10.62 -9.67 10.66
N VAL A 118 11.43 -10.71 10.49
CA VAL A 118 12.27 -10.91 9.31
C VAL A 118 11.40 -11.29 8.10
N SER A 119 10.47 -12.23 8.28
CA SER A 119 9.50 -12.61 7.24
C SER A 119 8.67 -11.42 6.80
N LEU A 120 8.15 -10.65 7.77
CA LEU A 120 7.34 -9.47 7.50
C LEU A 120 8.13 -8.38 6.77
N ALA A 121 9.37 -8.10 7.19
CA ALA A 121 10.26 -7.16 6.51
C ALA A 121 10.45 -7.53 5.04
N LYS A 122 10.66 -8.82 4.75
CA LYS A 122 10.79 -9.34 3.38
C LYS A 122 9.51 -9.15 2.57
N TRP A 123 8.33 -9.48 3.12
CA TRP A 123 7.06 -9.30 2.41
C TRP A 123 6.73 -7.83 2.14
N LEU A 124 7.11 -6.95 3.07
CA LEU A 124 6.96 -5.52 2.91
C LEU A 124 8.00 -4.94 1.93
N GLY A 125 9.09 -5.67 1.64
CA GLY A 125 10.17 -5.19 0.78
C GLY A 125 11.08 -4.18 1.48
N HIS A 126 11.24 -4.30 2.80
CA HIS A 126 12.23 -3.52 3.54
C HIS A 126 13.61 -4.18 3.41
N SER A 127 14.60 -3.41 2.95
CA SER A 127 15.99 -3.88 2.85
C SER A 127 16.65 -4.10 4.21
N ASP A 128 16.19 -3.37 5.25
CA ASP A 128 16.65 -3.48 6.64
C ASP A 128 15.49 -3.94 7.55
N PRO A 129 15.54 -5.15 8.13
CA PRO A 129 14.56 -5.60 9.12
C PRO A 129 14.47 -4.71 10.36
N ALA A 130 15.55 -4.03 10.76
CA ALA A 130 15.54 -3.13 11.91
C ALA A 130 14.66 -1.89 11.66
N PHE A 131 14.50 -1.45 10.41
CA PHE A 131 13.51 -0.44 10.03
C PHE A 131 12.09 -0.90 10.39
N THR A 132 11.75 -2.14 10.02
CA THR A 132 10.44 -2.75 10.34
C THR A 132 10.22 -2.81 11.85
N LEU A 133 11.23 -3.26 12.60
CA LEU A 133 11.13 -3.35 14.05
C LEU A 133 10.84 -1.98 14.65
N ARG A 134 11.65 -0.95 14.34
CA ARG A 134 11.46 0.42 14.87
C ARG A 134 10.08 1.01 14.53
N THR A 135 9.53 0.70 13.35
CA THR A 135 8.21 1.21 12.94
C THR A 135 7.05 0.52 13.67
N TYR A 136 7.20 -0.75 14.07
CA TYR A 136 6.08 -1.56 14.56
C TYR A 136 6.25 -2.13 15.98
N THR A 137 7.33 -1.81 16.69
CA THR A 137 7.59 -2.25 18.08
C THR A 137 6.43 -1.99 19.04
N HIS A 138 5.69 -0.90 18.85
CA HIS A 138 4.55 -0.56 19.73
C HIS A 138 3.36 -1.52 19.59
N PHE A 139 3.29 -2.33 18.53
CA PHE A 139 2.28 -3.37 18.30
C PHE A 139 2.72 -4.76 18.79
N MET A 140 3.83 -4.83 19.51
CA MET A 140 4.41 -6.07 20.05
C MET A 140 4.33 -6.17 21.60
N PRO A 141 3.23 -5.75 22.28
CA PRO A 141 3.21 -5.73 23.75
C PRO A 141 3.29 -7.12 24.39
N GLN A 142 2.96 -8.20 23.66
CA GLN A 142 2.98 -9.59 24.14
C GLN A 142 4.11 -10.43 23.52
N VAL A 143 5.09 -9.79 22.86
CA VAL A 143 6.19 -10.52 22.23
C VAL A 143 7.09 -11.10 23.32
N GLY A 144 7.10 -12.43 23.38
CA GLY A 144 7.76 -13.20 24.42
C GLY A 144 6.83 -14.16 25.12
N ALA A 145 5.52 -13.91 25.21
CA ALA A 145 4.59 -14.77 25.94
C ALA A 145 4.56 -16.21 25.38
N ARG A 146 4.49 -16.36 24.05
CA ARG A 146 4.58 -17.70 23.40
C ARG A 146 5.94 -18.37 23.58
N GLY A 147 7.03 -17.58 23.57
CA GLY A 147 8.38 -18.09 23.79
C GLY A 147 8.56 -18.56 25.23
N LEU A 148 7.99 -17.81 26.20
CA LEU A 148 7.98 -18.15 27.61
C LEU A 148 7.18 -19.42 27.85
N SER A 149 5.96 -19.53 27.30
CA SER A 149 5.14 -20.74 27.40
C SER A 149 5.80 -21.99 26.79
N ALA A 150 6.67 -21.82 25.79
CA ALA A 150 7.43 -22.93 25.20
C ALA A 150 8.66 -23.32 26.03
N ILE A 151 9.19 -22.42 26.87
CA ILE A 151 10.27 -22.69 27.83
C ILE A 151 9.68 -23.33 29.11
N GLU A 152 8.45 -22.96 29.46
CA GLU A 152 7.73 -23.44 30.64
C GLU A 152 7.01 -24.78 30.43
N ALA A 153 7.00 -25.32 29.21
CA ALA A 153 6.40 -26.61 28.84
C ALA A 153 7.43 -27.75 28.84
#